data_AF-A0A9E6DNE2-F1
#
_entry.id   AF-A0A9E6DNE2-F1
#
_cell.length_a   1.000
_cell.length_b   1.000
_cell.length_c   1.000
_cell.angle_alpha   90.00
_cell.angle_beta   90.00
_cell.angle_gamma   90.00
#
_symmetry.space_group_name_H-M   'P 1'
#
loop_
_entity.id
_entity.type
_entity.pdbx_description
1 polymer ?
#
loop_
_entity_poly.entity_id
_entity_poly.type
_entity_poly.pdbx_seq_one_letter_code
_entity_poly.pdbx_strand_id
1 'polypeptide(L)'
;RVHTAGKDKSMLDPFRPEREEDVERLKDLQKQIHDAFIAHVKSRRGARLSEDEDLFTGEIWVGQKAIESGLADGIGHLVPKMKSKFGDKVKFRVYGQRRSLLNRIGAQIFSGVVSQIEDRALWARFGL
;
A
#
# COMPACT_ATOMS: atom_id res chain seq x y z
N ARG A 1 25.34 -23.61 -20.90
CA ARG A 1 23.99 -24.21 -21.07
C ARG A 1 23.43 -24.53 -19.68
N VAL A 2 22.13 -24.41 -19.44
CA VAL A 2 21.52 -24.72 -18.12
C VAL A 2 21.32 -26.23 -17.98
N HIS A 3 21.82 -26.80 -16.89
CA HIS A 3 21.67 -28.21 -16.54
C HIS A 3 20.87 -28.28 -15.24
N THR A 4 19.72 -28.96 -15.25
CA THR A 4 18.82 -29.05 -14.08
C THR A 4 18.33 -30.47 -13.88
N ALA A 5 18.07 -30.84 -12.62
CA ALA A 5 17.46 -32.12 -12.26
C ALA A 5 15.93 -31.96 -12.26
N GLY A 6 15.28 -32.10 -13.42
CA GLY A 6 13.82 -31.96 -13.58
C GLY A 6 13.48 -31.54 -15.01
N LYS A 7 12.30 -31.93 -15.51
CA LYS A 7 11.94 -31.69 -16.91
C LYS A 7 11.73 -30.19 -17.22
N ASP A 8 11.15 -29.44 -16.29
CA ASP A 8 10.77 -28.03 -16.50
C ASP A 8 11.19 -27.14 -15.32
N LYS A 9 12.49 -26.86 -15.21
CA LYS A 9 13.09 -26.02 -14.15
C LYS A 9 13.63 -24.66 -14.63
N SER A 10 13.30 -24.28 -15.87
CA SER A 10 13.72 -23.00 -16.46
C SER A 10 12.56 -22.20 -17.05
N MET A 11 11.33 -22.44 -16.57
CA MET A 11 10.18 -21.61 -16.92
C MET A 11 10.44 -20.17 -16.46
N LEU A 12 10.19 -19.18 -17.32
CA LEU A 12 10.48 -17.75 -17.08
C LEU A 12 11.97 -17.39 -16.94
N ASP A 13 12.88 -18.22 -17.47
CA ASP A 13 14.32 -17.86 -17.54
C ASP A 13 14.52 -16.72 -18.57
N PRO A 14 15.00 -15.52 -18.14
CA PRO A 14 15.10 -14.35 -19.02
C PRO A 14 16.25 -14.46 -20.03
N PHE A 15 17.11 -15.48 -19.94
CA PHE A 15 18.25 -15.69 -20.81
C PHE A 15 18.00 -16.72 -21.93
N ARG A 16 16.76 -17.18 -22.07
CA ARG A 16 16.33 -18.17 -23.07
C ARG A 16 15.08 -17.69 -23.81
N PRO A 17 14.90 -18.09 -25.07
CA PRO A 17 13.63 -17.88 -25.74
C PRO A 17 12.52 -18.65 -25.00
N GLU A 18 11.33 -18.08 -24.95
CA GLU A 18 10.15 -18.73 -24.36
C GLU A 18 9.76 -19.98 -25.16
N ARG A 19 9.30 -21.01 -24.45
CA ARG A 19 8.72 -22.23 -25.04
C ARG A 19 7.20 -22.09 -25.04
N GLU A 20 6.54 -22.47 -26.13
CA GLU A 20 5.07 -22.39 -26.23
C GLU A 20 4.35 -23.15 -25.11
N GLU A 21 4.84 -24.33 -24.74
CA GLU A 21 4.29 -25.13 -23.63
C GLU A 21 4.37 -24.41 -22.27
N ASP A 22 5.44 -23.63 -22.03
CA ASP A 22 5.59 -22.85 -20.81
C ASP A 22 4.62 -21.66 -20.78
N VAL A 23 4.38 -21.04 -21.94
CA VAL A 23 3.42 -19.93 -22.08
C VAL A 23 2.00 -20.42 -21.84
N GLU A 24 1.64 -21.57 -22.41
CA GLU A 24 0.32 -22.18 -22.19
C GLU A 24 0.09 -22.50 -20.71
N ARG A 25 1.07 -23.13 -20.06
CA ARG A 25 1.03 -23.42 -18.62
C ARG A 25 0.92 -22.16 -17.78
N LEU A 26 1.65 -21.10 -18.13
CA LEU A 26 1.58 -19.81 -17.45
C LEU A 26 0.20 -19.17 -17.59
N LYS A 27 -0.38 -19.18 -18.79
CA LYS A 27 -1.72 -18.63 -19.04
C LYS A 27 -2.80 -19.39 -18.27
N ASP A 28 -2.69 -20.72 -18.17
CA ASP A 28 -3.61 -21.52 -17.38
C ASP A 28 -3.53 -21.15 -15.88
N LEU A 29 -2.31 -21.02 -15.34
CA LEU A 29 -2.11 -20.56 -13.96
C LEU A 29 -2.69 -19.15 -13.72
N GLN A 30 -2.44 -18.21 -14.65
CA GLN A 30 -3.01 -16.86 -14.58
C GLN A 30 -4.53 -16.88 -14.60
N LYS A 31 -5.13 -17.71 -15.47
CA LYS A 31 -6.58 -17.88 -15.55
C LYS A 31 -7.16 -18.40 -14.25
N GLN A 32 -6.57 -19.44 -13.66
CA GLN A 32 -7.03 -19.98 -12.38
C GLN A 32 -6.99 -18.93 -11.25
N ILE A 33 -5.92 -18.12 -11.20
CA ILE A 33 -5.79 -17.04 -10.22
C ILE A 33 -6.84 -15.94 -10.46
N HIS A 34 -7.06 -15.55 -11.71
CA HIS A 34 -8.04 -14.53 -12.10
C HIS A 34 -9.47 -14.97 -11.80
N ASP A 35 -9.83 -16.22 -12.14
CA ASP A 35 -11.14 -16.81 -11.83
C ASP A 35 -11.39 -16.85 -10.31
N ALA A 36 -10.38 -17.23 -9.51
CA ALA A 36 -10.48 -17.21 -8.05
C ALA A 36 -10.68 -15.80 -7.49
N PHE A 37 -10.00 -14.79 -8.07
CA PHE A 37 -10.21 -13.39 -7.71
C PHE A 37 -11.64 -12.92 -8.04
N ILE A 38 -12.14 -13.21 -9.24
CA ILE A 38 -13.51 -12.88 -9.65
C ILE A 38 -14.52 -13.50 -8.69
N ALA A 39 -14.38 -14.80 -8.42
CA ALA A 39 -15.28 -15.54 -7.54
C ALA A 39 -15.28 -14.93 -6.13
N HIS A 40 -14.10 -14.58 -5.60
CA HIS A 40 -13.98 -13.91 -4.31
C HIS A 40 -14.74 -12.59 -4.30
N VAL A 41 -14.49 -11.70 -5.26
CA VAL A 41 -15.14 -10.38 -5.33
C VAL A 41 -16.66 -10.52 -5.46
N LYS A 42 -17.14 -11.37 -6.38
CA LYS A 42 -18.57 -11.64 -6.57
C LYS A 42 -19.23 -12.18 -5.29
N SER A 43 -18.58 -13.11 -4.59
CA SER A 43 -19.11 -13.66 -3.33
C SER A 43 -19.26 -12.62 -2.20
N ARG A 44 -18.42 -11.58 -2.21
CA ARG A 44 -18.39 -10.54 -1.17
C ARG A 44 -19.28 -9.34 -1.48
N ARG A 45 -19.43 -8.99 -2.76
CA ARG A 45 -20.19 -7.81 -3.21
C ARG A 45 -21.59 -8.16 -3.69
N GLY A 46 -21.80 -9.36 -4.25
CA GLY A 46 -23.10 -9.86 -4.70
C GLY A 46 -23.82 -8.88 -5.64
N ALA A 47 -25.11 -8.66 -5.39
CA ALA A 47 -25.98 -7.77 -6.16
C ALA A 47 -25.60 -6.27 -6.12
N ARG A 48 -24.52 -5.90 -5.41
CA ARG A 48 -24.01 -4.52 -5.45
C ARG A 48 -23.21 -4.24 -6.71
N LEU A 49 -22.57 -5.25 -7.30
CA LEU A 49 -21.75 -5.07 -8.49
C LEU A 49 -22.64 -4.67 -9.67
N SER A 50 -22.16 -3.72 -10.47
CA SER A 50 -22.80 -3.38 -11.74
C SER A 50 -22.79 -4.60 -12.67
N GLU A 51 -23.91 -4.83 -13.36
CA GLU A 51 -24.01 -5.83 -14.44
C GLU A 51 -23.70 -5.21 -15.81
N ASP A 52 -23.68 -3.88 -15.91
CA ASP A 52 -23.53 -3.13 -17.17
C ASP A 52 -22.07 -2.88 -17.55
N GLU A 53 -21.11 -3.23 -16.68
CA GLU A 53 -19.68 -2.93 -16.85
C GLU A 53 -18.81 -4.17 -16.69
N ASP A 54 -17.77 -4.29 -17.52
CA ASP A 54 -16.75 -5.33 -17.38
C ASP A 54 -15.73 -4.94 -16.30
N LEU A 55 -15.96 -5.41 -15.08
CA LEU A 55 -15.20 -4.99 -13.89
C LEU A 55 -13.84 -5.70 -13.72
N PHE A 56 -13.53 -6.73 -14.52
CA PHE A 56 -12.40 -7.64 -14.25
C PHE A 56 -11.29 -7.57 -15.31
N THR A 57 -11.14 -6.41 -15.94
CA THR A 57 -10.19 -6.12 -17.03
C THR A 57 -8.81 -5.65 -16.58
N GLY A 58 -8.66 -5.31 -15.29
CA GLY A 58 -7.46 -4.63 -14.77
C GLY A 58 -7.53 -3.11 -14.81
N GLU A 59 -8.69 -2.55 -15.20
CA GLU A 59 -8.94 -1.11 -15.17
C GLU A 59 -8.96 -0.53 -13.74
N ILE A 60 -8.61 0.75 -13.64
CA ILE A 60 -8.54 1.49 -12.38
C ILE A 60 -9.83 2.29 -12.16
N TRP A 61 -10.49 2.05 -11.04
CA TRP A 61 -11.73 2.71 -10.66
C TRP A 61 -11.48 3.79 -9.62
N VAL A 62 -11.69 5.05 -9.99
CA VAL A 62 -11.42 6.20 -9.11
C VAL A 62 -12.66 6.59 -8.31
N GLY A 63 -12.53 6.60 -6.98
CA GLY A 63 -13.46 7.25 -6.05
C GLY A 63 -14.93 6.93 -6.31
N GLN A 64 -15.66 7.92 -6.85
CA GLN A 64 -17.10 7.83 -7.09
C GLN A 64 -17.46 6.73 -8.11
N LYS A 65 -16.67 6.55 -9.16
CA LYS A 65 -16.93 5.51 -10.17
C LYS A 65 -16.85 4.11 -9.57
N ALA A 66 -15.94 3.88 -8.62
CA ALA A 66 -15.86 2.62 -7.88
C ALA A 66 -17.12 2.37 -7.01
N ILE A 67 -17.79 3.43 -6.54
CA ILE A 67 -19.06 3.28 -5.81
C ILE A 67 -20.19 2.92 -6.77
N GLU A 68 -20.30 3.62 -7.90
CA GLU A 68 -21.31 3.36 -8.94
C GLU A 68 -21.22 1.93 -9.48
N SER A 69 -19.99 1.44 -9.69
CA SER A 69 -19.71 0.07 -10.15
C SER A 69 -19.96 -0.99 -9.08
N GLY A 70 -20.25 -0.56 -7.85
CA GLY A 70 -20.45 -1.46 -6.73
C GLY A 70 -19.17 -2.07 -6.18
N LEU A 71 -18.00 -1.50 -6.44
CA LEU A 71 -16.71 -1.96 -5.89
C LEU A 71 -16.43 -1.38 -4.49
N ALA A 72 -16.91 -0.17 -4.21
CA ALA A 72 -16.79 0.49 -2.91
C ALA A 72 -18.16 0.82 -2.28
N ASP A 73 -18.21 1.03 -0.97
CA ASP A 73 -19.46 1.41 -0.25
C ASP A 73 -19.60 2.93 -0.06
N GLY A 74 -18.53 3.69 -0.26
CA GLY A 74 -18.51 5.12 -0.01
C GLY A 74 -17.10 5.69 0.13
N ILE A 75 -17.01 7.01 0.12
CA ILE A 75 -15.78 7.77 0.37
C ILE A 75 -15.82 8.32 1.80
N GLY A 76 -14.70 8.25 2.52
CA GLY A 76 -14.61 8.84 3.85
C GLY A 76 -13.25 8.72 4.51
N HIS A 77 -13.03 9.55 5.53
CA HIS A 77 -11.83 9.50 6.35
C HIS A 77 -11.86 8.33 7.34
N LEU A 78 -10.73 7.66 7.52
CA LEU A 78 -10.59 6.45 8.35
C LEU A 78 -11.10 6.64 9.79
N VAL A 79 -10.63 7.68 10.48
CA VAL A 79 -10.91 7.87 11.92
C VAL A 79 -12.40 8.06 12.22
N PRO A 80 -13.12 9.05 11.61
CA PRO A 80 -14.55 9.20 11.83
C PRO A 80 -15.36 7.96 11.42
N LYS A 81 -15.00 7.32 10.30
CA LYS A 81 -15.73 6.14 9.80
C LYS A 81 -15.65 4.96 10.75
N MET A 82 -14.46 4.66 11.29
CA MET A 82 -14.30 3.54 12.21
C MET A 82 -14.94 3.82 13.57
N LYS A 83 -14.85 5.06 14.08
CA LYS A 83 -15.54 5.44 15.32
C LYS A 83 -17.06 5.34 15.18
N SER A 84 -17.60 5.80 14.05
CA SER A 84 -19.03 5.63 13.74
C SER A 84 -19.43 4.15 13.65
N LYS A 85 -18.59 3.28 13.08
CA LYS A 85 -18.92 1.86 12.87
C LYS A 85 -18.74 0.98 14.11
N PHE A 86 -17.72 1.25 14.93
CA PHE A 86 -17.30 0.37 16.02
C PHE A 86 -17.28 1.08 17.40
N GLY A 87 -17.68 2.34 17.46
CA GLY A 87 -17.77 3.16 18.67
C GLY A 87 -16.55 4.04 18.96
N ASP A 88 -16.71 4.99 19.88
CA ASP A 88 -15.68 5.99 20.19
C ASP A 88 -14.42 5.41 20.84
N LYS A 89 -14.54 4.20 21.41
CA LYS A 89 -13.44 3.50 22.10
C LYS A 89 -12.45 2.82 21.15
N VAL A 90 -12.68 2.87 19.83
CA VAL A 90 -11.76 2.31 18.82
C VAL A 90 -10.37 2.93 18.95
N LYS A 91 -9.35 2.07 19.04
CA LYS A 91 -7.94 2.46 19.10
C LYS A 91 -7.21 2.03 17.84
N PHE A 92 -6.60 2.98 17.14
CA PHE A 92 -5.76 2.71 15.99
C PHE A 92 -4.35 2.31 16.45
N ARG A 93 -3.88 1.14 16.03
CA ARG A 93 -2.48 0.74 16.19
C ARG A 93 -1.71 1.17 14.94
N VAL A 94 -0.95 2.25 15.05
CA VAL A 94 -0.09 2.72 13.97
C VAL A 94 1.21 1.94 14.01
N TYR A 95 1.42 1.09 13.02
CA TYR A 95 2.69 0.38 12.82
C TYR A 95 3.57 1.24 11.91
N GLY A 96 4.76 1.61 12.39
CA GLY A 96 5.71 2.43 11.65
C GLY A 96 7.04 2.49 12.38
N GLN A 97 8.06 3.02 11.71
CA GLN A 97 9.37 3.21 12.33
C GLN A 97 9.23 4.08 13.59
N ARG A 98 9.77 3.58 14.72
CA ARG A 98 9.75 4.31 16.00
C ARG A 98 10.55 5.60 15.84
N ARG A 99 9.85 6.74 15.76
CA ARG A 99 10.51 8.04 15.82
C ARG A 99 10.89 8.34 17.27
N SER A 100 12.19 8.48 17.52
CA SER A 100 12.73 8.97 18.79
C SER A 100 12.05 10.29 19.17
N LEU A 101 11.82 10.50 20.47
CA LEU A 101 11.28 11.75 20.99
C LEU A 101 12.18 12.95 20.63
N LEU A 102 13.50 12.73 20.54
CA LEU A 102 14.47 13.75 20.12
C LEU A 102 14.16 14.29 18.70
N ASN A 103 13.75 13.41 17.79
CA ASN A 103 13.36 13.79 16.42
C ASN A 103 11.98 14.48 16.38
N ARG A 104 11.14 14.35 17.42
CA ARG A 104 9.85 15.05 17.54
C ARG A 104 9.97 16.41 18.20
N ILE A 105 10.89 16.54 19.15
CA ILE A 105 11.15 17.80 19.87
C ILE A 105 12.02 18.74 19.02
N GLY A 106 12.74 18.20 18.03
CA GLY A 106 13.21 18.96 16.88
C GLY A 106 14.63 19.48 17.05
N ALA A 107 15.45 19.22 16.03
CA ALA A 107 16.77 19.83 15.85
C ALA A 107 16.72 21.38 15.89
N GLN A 108 15.56 21.98 15.62
CA GLN A 108 15.30 23.43 15.66
C GLN A 108 15.33 24.00 17.09
N ILE A 109 14.82 23.28 18.10
CA ILE A 109 14.91 23.72 19.50
C ILE A 109 16.35 23.59 19.98
N PHE A 110 17.02 22.48 19.63
CA PHE A 110 18.42 22.28 19.97
C PHE A 110 19.32 23.35 19.32
N SER A 111 19.12 23.67 18.04
CA SER A 111 19.88 24.74 17.38
C SER A 111 19.62 26.12 18.00
N GLY A 112 18.36 26.41 18.37
CA GLY A 112 18.00 27.69 19.01
C GLY A 112 18.59 27.86 20.41
N VAL A 113 18.71 26.77 21.19
CA VAL A 113 19.38 26.80 22.50
C VAL A 113 20.88 26.98 22.35
N VAL A 114 21.51 26.27 21.40
CA VAL A 114 22.95 26.40 21.13
C VAL A 114 23.29 27.82 20.67
N SER A 115 22.54 28.40 19.73
CA SER A 115 22.78 29.77 19.28
C SER A 115 22.61 30.79 20.41
N GLN A 116 21.63 30.60 21.29
CA GLN A 116 21.41 31.51 22.42
C GLN A 116 22.53 31.44 23.49
N ILE A 117 23.16 30.27 23.64
CA ILE A 117 24.34 30.10 24.49
C ILE A 117 25.57 30.74 23.84
N GLU A 118 25.76 30.57 22.53
CA GLU A 118 26.83 31.23 21.77
C GLU A 118 26.70 32.75 21.84
N ASP A 119 25.49 33.28 21.62
CA ASP A 119 25.21 34.71 21.73
C ASP A 119 25.58 35.23 23.12
N ARG A 120 25.11 34.58 24.19
CA ARG A 120 25.46 34.98 25.57
C ARG A 120 26.96 34.93 25.84
N ALA A 121 27.65 33.91 25.34
CA ALA A 121 29.11 33.78 25.51
C ALA A 121 29.88 34.88 24.74
N LEU A 122 29.38 35.30 23.58
CA LEU A 122 29.95 36.40 22.80
C LEU A 122 29.71 37.76 23.48
N TRP A 123 28.51 38.01 24.00
CA TRP A 123 28.18 39.27 24.70
C TRP A 123 28.89 39.42 26.06
N ALA A 124 29.14 38.30 26.77
CA ALA A 124 29.89 38.31 28.01
C ALA A 124 31.33 38.85 27.87
N ARG A 125 31.94 38.78 26.67
CA ARG A 125 33.26 39.37 26.40
C ARG A 125 33.24 40.90 26.38
N PHE A 126 32.06 41.51 26.19
CA PHE A 126 31.86 42.95 26.15
C PHE A 126 31.29 43.51 27.47
N GLY A 127 31.10 42.69 28.50
CA GLY A 127 30.66 43.13 29.83
C GLY A 127 29.17 43.51 29.94
N LEU A 128 28.33 43.00 29.04
CA LEU A 128 26.86 43.08 29.09
C LEU A 128 26.24 41.70 29.34
#